data_AF-A0A7Y4V7Y5-F1
#
_entry.id   AF-A0A7Y4V7Y5-F1
#
_cell.length_a   1.000
_cell.length_b   1.000
_cell.length_c   1.000
_cell.angle_alpha   90.00
_cell.angle_beta   90.00
_cell.angle_gamma   90.00
#
_symmetry.space_group_name_H-M   'P 1'
#
loop_
_entity.id
_entity.type
_entity.pdbx_description
1 polymer ?
#
loop_
_entity_poly.entity_id
_entity_poly.type
_entity_poly.pdbx_seq_one_letter_code
_entity_poly.pdbx_strand_id
1 'polypeptide(L)'
;MKTFTGRQRVLSYFNIAVFLLLFSCSDSTLKKKEEKNSQPDLTQEEMRRLVLLDTSYIYPIEQVRLTALSLAQQFLNKDGKSRAIEKILTVPSLYTLEGKTQIKTDFSVAKPKTPALYIANFEKEAGYVILSADKRATEIIATVGSGTIDSLAHPGLQVFLSNAIIHIDEKVAELETLRGDDAFRTMVEKLELSLSGKATDEKNQKPRARQMPCFEIVYVPGESSCSSSCYYYSSTIPIMTVNFTNVVRSPLLTTLWDQGPPYNNGQPNGACNTDGDCGSNSRYPAGCVAIAEAQVVAHFKAKYDPIWNSIAGKRCDVYNQEERDLVSWLAHAIYIDYGIFVDRECGEVAAGFEAGDIHFTDPRGISPSYGLVEGEWRGWNTGDIRNSLVNGSPVVIQGKKHLCCFIWCWGCGGGHEWVIDGIRDLGVRTTYQFSAYYVGDDCGDPQLNYYESYTYQSNNTTATQIHQNWGWGINTGSQPNDWYAQNVFQSSYQVLGWDNNYNHANYIVAYITPN
;
A
#
# COMPACT_ATOMS: atom_id res chain seq x y z
N MET A 1 -49.87 -42.33 46.86
CA MET A 1 -49.29 -43.68 47.04
C MET A 1 -47.78 -43.54 46.95
N LYS A 2 -47.09 -43.55 48.10
CA LYS A 2 -46.26 -44.66 48.62
C LYS A 2 -44.92 -44.80 47.87
N THR A 3 -43.84 -44.18 48.37
CA THR A 3 -42.77 -44.71 49.28
C THR A 3 -41.55 -45.20 48.49
N PHE A 4 -40.38 -44.55 48.51
CA PHE A 4 -39.26 -44.60 49.48
C PHE A 4 -38.65 -46.00 49.70
N THR A 5 -37.35 -46.16 49.34
CA THR A 5 -36.21 -46.83 50.03
C THR A 5 -35.06 -47.01 49.02
N GLY A 6 -33.76 -46.79 49.28
CA GLY A 6 -32.99 -46.51 50.49
C GLY A 6 -31.53 -46.17 50.14
N ARG A 7 -30.84 -45.52 51.09
CA ARG A 7 -29.43 -45.11 51.08
C ARG A 7 -28.48 -46.28 51.39
N GLN A 8 -27.23 -46.22 50.88
CA GLN A 8 -26.03 -46.24 51.75
C GLN A 8 -24.78 -45.69 51.03
N ARG A 9 -23.97 -44.97 51.82
CA ARG A 9 -22.75 -44.22 51.48
C ARG A 9 -21.50 -45.10 51.55
N VAL A 10 -20.47 -44.81 50.75
CA VAL A 10 -19.05 -44.75 51.20
C VAL A 10 -18.31 -43.66 50.40
N LEU A 11 -17.47 -42.90 51.11
CA LEU A 11 -16.62 -41.77 50.72
C LEU A 11 -15.54 -42.16 49.66
N SER A 12 -14.96 -41.25 48.87
CA SER A 12 -13.77 -40.48 49.30
C SER A 12 -13.13 -39.59 48.20
N TYR A 13 -12.86 -38.32 48.55
CA TYR A 13 -11.81 -37.34 48.17
C TYR A 13 -11.67 -36.83 46.70
N PHE A 14 -11.95 -35.54 46.41
CA PHE A 14 -11.13 -34.30 46.57
C PHE A 14 -9.89 -34.29 45.63
N ASN A 15 -9.64 -33.29 44.77
CA ASN A 15 -9.59 -31.84 45.03
C ASN A 15 -9.82 -31.00 43.75
N ILE A 16 -10.71 -30.00 43.86
CA ILE A 16 -10.65 -28.72 43.13
C ILE A 16 -10.19 -27.70 44.17
N ALA A 17 -9.03 -27.07 43.97
CA ALA A 17 -8.56 -26.00 44.83
C ALA A 17 -8.83 -24.65 44.17
N VAL A 18 -9.94 -24.04 44.57
CA VAL A 18 -10.16 -22.59 44.59
C VAL A 18 -9.34 -22.03 45.75
N PHE A 19 -8.50 -21.03 45.51
CA PHE A 19 -7.90 -20.21 46.57
C PHE A 19 -8.42 -18.79 46.47
N LEU A 20 -9.46 -18.53 47.26
CA LEU A 20 -9.96 -17.23 47.68
C LEU A 20 -9.79 -17.22 49.21
N LEU A 21 -8.77 -16.55 49.74
CA LEU A 21 -8.74 -16.21 51.17
C LEU A 21 -8.06 -14.85 51.43
N LEU A 22 -8.92 -13.96 51.93
CA LEU A 22 -8.77 -13.13 53.13
C LEU A 22 -7.86 -11.89 53.05
N PHE A 23 -8.56 -10.75 52.99
CA PHE A 23 -8.13 -9.50 53.58
C PHE A 23 -7.90 -9.67 55.09
N SER A 24 -6.66 -9.43 55.53
CA SER A 24 -6.31 -9.07 56.90
C SER A 24 -5.49 -7.80 56.83
N CYS A 25 -5.99 -6.72 57.42
CA CYS A 25 -5.24 -5.49 57.60
C CYS A 25 -4.13 -5.73 58.64
N SER A 26 -2.87 -5.61 58.23
CA SER A 26 -1.82 -5.14 59.14
C SER A 26 -1.07 -4.00 58.47
N ASP A 27 -1.03 -2.90 59.20
CA ASP A 27 -0.39 -1.65 58.87
C ASP A 27 1.13 -1.87 58.84
N SER A 28 1.72 -1.80 57.65
CA SER A 28 3.16 -1.54 57.52
C SER A 28 3.39 -0.68 56.28
N THR A 29 3.77 0.55 56.59
CA THR A 29 4.16 1.62 55.69
C THR A 29 5.39 1.22 54.87
N LEU A 30 5.17 0.58 53.73
CA LEU A 30 6.12 0.60 52.62
C LEU A 30 5.49 1.46 51.52
N LYS A 31 5.83 2.75 51.55
CA LYS A 31 5.69 3.62 50.39
C LYS A 31 6.46 2.97 49.25
N LYS A 32 5.74 2.25 48.39
CA LYS A 32 6.20 1.92 47.04
C LYS A 32 6.43 3.28 46.38
N LYS A 33 7.70 3.65 46.25
CA LYS A 33 8.11 4.81 45.48
C LYS A 33 7.70 4.44 44.05
N GLU A 34 6.58 4.99 43.58
CA GLU A 34 6.28 5.01 42.14
C GLU A 34 7.42 5.79 41.50
N GLU A 35 8.40 5.08 40.94
CA GLU A 35 9.33 5.66 39.99
C GLU A 35 8.48 6.11 38.79
N LYS A 36 8.27 7.43 38.71
CA LYS A 36 7.78 8.07 37.51
C LYS A 36 8.81 7.84 36.41
N ASN A 37 8.62 6.75 35.68
CA ASN A 37 9.22 6.52 34.39
C ASN A 37 8.58 7.52 33.40
N SER A 38 8.93 8.81 33.50
CA SER A 38 8.24 9.86 32.74
C SER A 38 8.78 9.91 31.31
N GLN A 39 8.16 9.13 30.43
CA GLN A 39 8.29 9.28 28.98
C GLN A 39 8.24 10.78 28.60
N PRO A 40 9.19 11.29 27.79
CA PRO A 40 9.20 12.69 27.41
C PRO A 40 7.97 13.01 26.56
N ASP A 41 7.43 14.22 26.72
CA ASP A 41 6.27 14.65 25.95
C ASP A 41 6.71 15.18 24.57
N LEU A 42 6.30 14.47 23.51
CA LEU A 42 6.62 14.79 22.13
C LEU A 42 5.36 15.23 21.39
N THR A 43 5.47 16.35 20.67
CA THR A 43 4.47 16.84 19.73
C THR A 43 4.36 15.91 18.51
N GLN A 44 3.30 16.07 17.72
CA GLN A 44 3.09 15.30 16.48
C GLN A 44 4.27 15.43 15.50
N GLU A 45 4.81 16.64 15.39
CA GLU A 45 5.97 16.94 14.56
C GLU A 45 7.24 16.26 15.08
N GLU A 46 7.48 16.30 16.38
CA GLU A 46 8.63 15.60 16.98
C GLU A 46 8.48 14.07 16.81
N MET A 47 7.31 13.50 17.07
CA MET A 47 7.07 12.05 16.97
C MET A 47 7.37 11.50 15.57
N ARG A 48 6.96 12.20 14.49
CA ARG A 48 7.23 11.72 13.12
C ARG A 48 8.72 11.66 12.77
N ARG A 49 9.57 12.38 13.51
CA ARG A 49 11.03 12.44 13.30
C ARG A 49 11.80 11.38 14.10
N LEU A 50 11.16 10.64 15.00
CA LEU A 50 11.80 9.57 15.79
C LEU A 50 12.50 8.52 14.91
N VAL A 51 11.94 8.25 13.73
CA VAL A 51 12.49 7.28 12.77
C VAL A 51 13.84 7.74 12.22
N LEU A 52 14.11 9.05 12.17
CA LEU A 52 15.40 9.59 11.70
C LEU A 52 16.55 9.27 12.66
N LEU A 53 16.28 8.89 13.92
CA LEU A 53 17.29 8.43 14.87
C LEU A 53 17.63 6.95 14.73
N ASP A 54 16.83 6.19 13.97
CA ASP A 54 17.07 4.77 13.73
C ASP A 54 18.27 4.61 12.76
N THR A 55 19.09 3.59 13.00
CA THR A 55 20.18 3.23 12.08
C THR A 55 19.74 2.20 11.03
N SER A 56 18.64 1.50 11.29
CA SER A 56 18.02 0.54 10.38
C SER A 56 16.67 1.07 9.93
N TYR A 57 16.63 1.65 8.73
CA TYR A 57 15.38 2.19 8.17
C TYR A 57 14.45 1.11 7.59
N ILE A 58 14.87 -0.16 7.54
CA ILE A 58 14.08 -1.24 6.95
C ILE A 58 13.21 -1.90 8.01
N TYR A 59 11.95 -2.18 7.69
CA TYR A 59 11.09 -2.99 8.54
C TYR A 59 11.61 -4.43 8.68
N PRO A 60 11.66 -4.98 9.91
CA PRO A 60 11.90 -6.41 10.09
C PRO A 60 10.81 -7.25 9.40
N ILE A 61 11.20 -8.32 8.70
CA ILE A 61 10.27 -9.20 7.96
C ILE A 61 9.15 -9.77 8.83
N GLU A 62 9.42 -10.09 10.09
CA GLU A 62 8.36 -10.57 11.00
C GLU A 62 7.32 -9.48 11.30
N GLN A 63 7.73 -8.21 11.42
CA GLN A 63 6.79 -7.10 11.57
C GLN A 63 5.91 -6.94 10.32
N VAL A 64 6.51 -7.09 9.13
CA VAL A 64 5.79 -7.08 7.85
C VAL A 64 4.78 -8.23 7.79
N ARG A 65 5.19 -9.43 8.21
CA ARG A 65 4.33 -10.63 8.27
C ARG A 65 3.11 -10.41 9.15
N LEU A 66 3.33 -9.93 10.39
CA LEU A 66 2.26 -9.63 11.34
C LEU A 66 1.30 -8.57 10.81
N THR A 67 1.85 -7.50 10.22
CA THR A 67 1.05 -6.41 9.65
C THR A 67 0.20 -6.90 8.48
N ALA A 68 0.78 -7.66 7.55
CA ALA A 68 0.06 -8.21 6.41
C ALA A 68 -1.07 -9.18 6.83
N LEU A 69 -0.81 -10.07 7.81
CA LEU A 69 -1.84 -10.96 8.35
C LEU A 69 -2.96 -10.19 9.07
N SER A 70 -2.62 -9.15 9.81
CA SER A 70 -3.61 -8.29 10.48
C SER A 70 -4.51 -7.57 9.47
N LEU A 71 -3.93 -7.00 8.41
CA LEU A 71 -4.70 -6.36 7.33
C LEU A 71 -5.56 -7.36 6.57
N ALA A 72 -5.04 -8.56 6.28
CA ALA A 72 -5.83 -9.63 5.66
C ALA A 72 -7.03 -10.04 6.53
N GLN A 73 -6.81 -10.20 7.84
CA GLN A 73 -7.88 -10.48 8.78
C GLN A 73 -8.93 -9.37 8.81
N GLN A 74 -8.49 -8.11 8.79
CA GLN A 74 -9.39 -6.95 8.84
C GLN A 74 -10.20 -6.76 7.55
N PHE A 75 -9.56 -6.93 6.38
CA PHE A 75 -10.16 -6.52 5.10
C PHE A 75 -10.58 -7.67 4.19
N LEU A 76 -9.85 -8.77 4.19
CA LEU A 76 -9.97 -9.83 3.18
C LEU A 76 -10.72 -11.06 3.72
N ASN A 77 -10.60 -11.36 5.02
CA ASN A 77 -11.24 -12.52 5.65
C ASN A 77 -12.74 -12.33 5.93
N LYS A 78 -13.41 -11.41 5.22
CA LYS A 78 -14.86 -11.19 5.33
C LYS A 78 -15.68 -12.42 4.90
N ASP A 79 -15.08 -13.32 4.12
CA ASP A 79 -15.64 -14.60 3.71
C ASP A 79 -15.41 -15.73 4.74
N GLY A 80 -14.84 -15.42 5.91
CA GLY A 80 -14.57 -16.38 6.97
C GLY A 80 -13.35 -17.27 6.73
N LYS A 81 -12.60 -17.06 5.63
CA LYS A 81 -11.38 -17.83 5.35
C LYS A 81 -10.17 -17.18 6.01
N SER A 82 -9.41 -17.97 6.76
CA SER A 82 -8.09 -17.56 7.23
C SER A 82 -7.09 -17.61 6.07
N ARG A 83 -6.15 -16.66 6.05
CA ARG A 83 -5.10 -16.56 5.04
C ARG A 83 -3.73 -16.83 5.68
N ALA A 84 -2.90 -17.58 4.98
CA ALA A 84 -1.52 -17.84 5.35
C ALA A 84 -0.60 -17.25 4.28
N ILE A 85 0.55 -16.69 4.70
CA ILE A 85 1.52 -16.11 3.77
C ILE A 85 2.39 -17.21 3.19
N GLU A 86 2.34 -17.36 1.86
CA GLU A 86 3.19 -18.27 1.10
C GLU A 86 4.59 -17.68 0.94
N LYS A 87 4.67 -16.42 0.50
CA LYS A 87 5.93 -15.78 0.15
C LYS A 87 5.88 -14.28 0.38
N ILE A 88 6.98 -13.71 0.88
CA ILE A 88 7.21 -12.27 0.91
C ILE A 88 8.24 -11.93 -0.15
N LEU A 89 7.84 -11.15 -1.15
CA LEU A 89 8.74 -10.56 -2.13
C LEU A 89 9.27 -9.23 -1.62
N THR A 90 10.50 -8.93 -2.00
CA THR A 90 11.19 -7.69 -1.64
C THR A 90 11.44 -6.90 -2.93
N VAL A 91 11.06 -5.63 -2.92
CA VAL A 91 11.17 -4.75 -4.07
C VAL A 91 12.22 -3.68 -3.78
N PRO A 92 13.30 -3.57 -4.55
CA PRO A 92 14.36 -2.59 -4.31
C PRO A 92 13.83 -1.15 -4.46
N SER A 93 14.35 -0.24 -3.64
CA SER A 93 14.18 1.22 -3.79
C SER A 93 15.00 1.73 -4.97
N LEU A 94 14.72 2.95 -5.45
CA LEU A 94 15.55 3.70 -6.40
C LEU A 94 16.42 4.75 -5.70
N TYR A 95 16.24 4.96 -4.39
CA TYR A 95 16.98 5.93 -3.60
C TYR A 95 18.28 5.33 -3.05
N THR A 96 19.43 5.95 -3.34
CA THR A 96 20.71 5.64 -2.67
C THR A 96 21.13 6.81 -1.78
N LEU A 97 21.49 6.49 -0.53
CA LEU A 97 21.96 7.47 0.46
C LEU A 97 23.38 8.01 0.16
N GLU A 98 24.15 7.32 -0.69
CA GLU A 98 25.44 7.78 -1.18
C GLU A 98 25.25 8.82 -2.29
N GLY A 99 24.88 10.04 -1.90
CA GLY A 99 25.04 11.18 -2.80
C GLY A 99 24.21 12.42 -2.56
N LYS A 100 23.19 12.45 -1.68
CA LYS A 100 22.25 13.60 -1.57
C LYS A 100 21.80 14.14 -2.95
N THR A 101 21.79 13.27 -3.96
CA THR A 101 21.51 13.59 -5.35
C THR A 101 20.42 12.61 -5.72
N GLN A 102 19.22 13.13 -6.02
CA GLN A 102 18.21 12.36 -6.75
C GLN A 102 18.92 11.72 -7.94
N ILE A 103 18.79 10.40 -8.12
CA ILE A 103 19.49 9.71 -9.20
C ILE A 103 19.00 10.32 -10.51
N LYS A 104 19.82 11.17 -11.13
CA LYS A 104 19.80 11.36 -12.58
C LYS A 104 20.08 9.99 -13.18
N THR A 105 19.01 9.36 -13.65
CA THR A 105 18.97 8.32 -14.68
C THR A 105 20.35 7.85 -15.14
N ASP A 106 20.93 6.89 -14.42
CA ASP A 106 21.98 6.04 -14.97
C ASP A 106 21.72 4.61 -14.47
N PHE A 107 21.12 3.81 -15.34
CA PHE A 107 20.69 2.44 -15.10
C PHE A 107 21.86 1.42 -15.06
N SER A 108 23.09 1.89 -14.82
CA SER A 108 24.30 1.06 -14.83
C SER A 108 25.02 0.93 -13.48
N VAL A 109 24.49 1.52 -12.40
CA VAL A 109 25.11 1.44 -11.06
C VAL A 109 24.42 0.37 -10.21
N ALA A 110 25.24 -0.43 -9.52
CA ALA A 110 24.83 -1.57 -8.71
C ALA A 110 23.67 -1.25 -7.74
N LYS A 111 22.60 -2.05 -7.85
CA LYS A 111 21.46 -2.26 -6.93
C LYS A 111 21.47 -1.41 -5.64
N PRO A 112 20.42 -0.59 -5.40
CA PRO A 112 20.19 0.00 -4.07
C PRO A 112 20.08 -1.11 -3.01
N LYS A 113 20.81 -0.96 -1.90
CA LYS A 113 20.90 -1.98 -0.82
C LYS A 113 19.60 -2.15 -0.02
N THR A 114 18.63 -1.26 -0.16
CA THR A 114 17.42 -1.18 0.70
C THR A 114 16.14 -1.36 -0.12
N PRO A 115 15.17 -2.15 0.36
CA PRO A 115 13.87 -2.30 -0.30
C PRO A 115 12.95 -1.09 -0.08
N ALA A 116 12.15 -0.75 -1.09
CA ALA A 116 11.06 0.21 -1.01
C ALA A 116 9.73 -0.46 -0.61
N LEU A 117 9.46 -1.66 -1.11
CA LEU A 117 8.20 -2.37 -0.86
C LEU A 117 8.42 -3.82 -0.43
N TYR A 118 7.49 -4.31 0.38
CA TYR A 118 7.26 -5.72 0.61
C TYR A 118 5.91 -6.14 0.02
N ILE A 119 5.89 -7.29 -0.64
CA ILE A 119 4.66 -7.89 -1.17
C ILE A 119 4.48 -9.24 -0.48
N ALA A 120 3.47 -9.36 0.37
CA ALA A 120 3.12 -10.61 1.03
C ALA A 120 2.01 -11.32 0.25
N ASN A 121 2.38 -12.34 -0.53
CA ASN A 121 1.44 -13.20 -1.23
C ASN A 121 0.87 -14.25 -0.27
N PHE A 122 -0.44 -14.44 -0.32
CA PHE A 122 -1.11 -15.50 0.44
C PHE A 122 -1.20 -16.79 -0.37
N GLU A 123 -1.19 -17.92 0.35
CA GLU A 123 -1.32 -19.25 -0.24
C GLU A 123 -2.60 -19.38 -1.08
N LYS A 124 -2.54 -20.25 -2.10
CA LYS A 124 -3.69 -20.64 -2.93
C LYS A 124 -4.36 -19.45 -3.62
N GLU A 125 -3.55 -18.49 -4.05
CA GLU A 125 -4.01 -17.29 -4.77
C GLU A 125 -5.08 -16.51 -3.97
N ALA A 126 -4.97 -16.54 -2.64
CA ALA A 126 -5.91 -15.86 -1.73
C ALA A 126 -5.63 -14.35 -1.61
N GLY A 127 -4.94 -13.77 -2.59
CA GLY A 127 -4.59 -12.36 -2.67
C GLY A 127 -3.22 -12.04 -2.09
N TYR A 128 -2.99 -10.74 -1.88
CA TYR A 128 -1.73 -10.22 -1.40
C TYR A 128 -1.90 -8.86 -0.69
N VAL A 129 -0.89 -8.49 0.10
CA VAL A 129 -0.78 -7.16 0.71
C VAL A 129 0.54 -6.53 0.29
N ILE A 130 0.51 -5.26 -0.09
CA ILE A 130 1.70 -4.46 -0.40
C ILE A 130 1.90 -3.43 0.71
N LEU A 131 3.10 -3.42 1.29
CA LEU A 131 3.50 -2.53 2.36
C LEU A 131 4.78 -1.79 1.98
N SER A 132 4.96 -0.59 2.50
CA SER A 132 6.27 0.04 2.52
C SER A 132 7.27 -0.83 3.28
N ALA A 133 8.49 -0.91 2.77
CA ALA A 133 9.61 -1.55 3.43
C ALA A 133 10.47 -0.56 4.24
N ASP A 134 10.29 0.75 4.05
CA ASP A 134 11.03 1.80 4.72
C ASP A 134 10.20 2.47 5.82
N LYS A 135 10.73 2.47 7.06
CA LYS A 135 10.09 3.04 8.25
C LYS A 135 9.80 4.53 8.10
N ARG A 136 10.53 5.25 7.24
CA ARG A 136 10.35 6.70 7.01
C ARG A 136 9.13 7.00 6.14
N ALA A 137 8.66 6.02 5.37
CA ALA A 137 7.49 6.13 4.51
C ALA A 137 6.43 5.12 4.94
N THR A 138 5.78 5.37 6.08
CA THR A 138 4.81 4.43 6.66
C THR A 138 3.47 4.46 5.91
N GLU A 139 3.18 3.46 5.08
CA GLU A 139 1.94 3.42 4.28
C GLU A 139 1.44 2.01 3.90
N ILE A 140 0.11 1.84 3.85
CA ILE A 140 -0.57 0.65 3.33
C ILE A 140 -0.81 0.84 1.83
N ILE A 141 0.03 0.24 1.01
CA ILE A 141 0.03 0.47 -0.44
C ILE A 141 -1.10 -0.27 -1.14
N ALA A 142 -1.35 -1.53 -0.80
CA ALA A 142 -2.51 -2.27 -1.34
C ALA A 142 -2.97 -3.41 -0.43
N THR A 143 -4.26 -3.70 -0.48
CA THR A 143 -4.87 -4.93 0.07
C THR A 143 -5.73 -5.57 -1.00
N VAL A 144 -5.37 -6.77 -1.44
CA VAL A 144 -5.99 -7.48 -2.58
C VAL A 144 -6.38 -8.88 -2.15
N GLY A 145 -7.61 -9.30 -2.46
CA GLY A 145 -8.29 -10.47 -1.92
C GLY A 145 -8.20 -11.74 -2.75
N SER A 146 -7.72 -11.66 -3.99
CA SER A 146 -7.50 -12.79 -4.90
C SER A 146 -6.24 -12.62 -5.76
N GLY A 147 -5.76 -13.73 -6.32
CA GLY A 147 -4.57 -13.76 -7.14
C GLY A 147 -3.27 -13.73 -6.33
N THR A 148 -2.17 -13.61 -7.04
CA THR A 148 -0.79 -13.57 -6.52
C THR A 148 0.00 -12.60 -7.38
N ILE A 149 0.94 -11.84 -6.80
CA ILE A 149 1.91 -11.10 -7.62
C ILE A 149 3.11 -12.00 -7.92
N ASP A 150 3.34 -12.27 -9.20
CA ASP A 150 4.53 -12.94 -9.72
C ASP A 150 5.06 -12.24 -10.98
N SER A 151 5.91 -12.91 -11.75
CA SER A 151 6.50 -12.36 -12.98
C SER A 151 5.48 -12.08 -14.09
N LEU A 152 4.22 -12.48 -13.94
CA LEU A 152 3.14 -12.32 -14.92
C LEU A 152 2.17 -11.19 -14.52
N ALA A 153 2.60 -10.26 -13.65
CA ALA A 153 1.79 -9.10 -13.31
C ALA A 153 1.38 -8.34 -14.58
N HIS A 154 0.09 -8.09 -14.77
CA HIS A 154 -0.43 -7.39 -15.93
C HIS A 154 0.02 -5.91 -15.95
N PRO A 155 0.05 -5.24 -17.13
CA PRO A 155 0.63 -3.91 -17.32
C PRO A 155 0.13 -2.84 -16.33
N GLY A 156 -1.17 -2.79 -16.04
CA GLY A 156 -1.73 -1.86 -15.05
C GLY A 156 -1.14 -1.97 -13.66
N LEU A 157 -0.96 -3.20 -13.17
CA LEU A 157 -0.32 -3.44 -11.88
C LEU A 157 1.17 -3.08 -11.92
N GLN A 158 1.83 -3.28 -13.07
CA GLN A 158 3.21 -2.83 -13.25
C GLN A 158 3.33 -1.29 -13.16
N VAL A 159 2.41 -0.54 -13.77
CA VAL A 159 2.34 0.93 -13.66
C VAL A 159 2.13 1.34 -12.21
N PHE A 160 1.17 0.72 -11.51
CA PHE A 160 0.92 0.99 -10.10
C PHE A 160 2.15 0.73 -9.22
N LEU A 161 2.79 -0.44 -9.35
CA LEU A 161 3.99 -0.78 -8.58
C LEU A 161 5.14 0.18 -8.87
N SER A 162 5.32 0.56 -10.13
CA SER A 162 6.32 1.55 -10.54
C SER A 162 6.11 2.88 -9.82
N ASN A 163 4.88 3.39 -9.84
CA ASN A 163 4.53 4.64 -9.17
C ASN A 163 4.64 4.51 -7.64
N ALA A 164 4.34 3.34 -7.07
CA ALA A 164 4.41 3.11 -5.63
C ALA A 164 5.85 3.20 -5.11
N ILE A 165 6.83 2.71 -5.89
CA ILE A 165 8.26 2.84 -5.55
C ILE A 165 8.66 4.31 -5.54
N ILE A 166 8.31 5.05 -6.60
CA ILE A 166 8.64 6.49 -6.70
C ILE A 166 8.02 7.25 -5.52
N HIS A 167 6.75 7.00 -5.21
CA HIS A 167 6.04 7.61 -4.09
C HIS A 167 6.72 7.34 -2.74
N ILE A 168 7.14 6.10 -2.49
CA ILE A 168 7.88 5.75 -1.26
C ILE A 168 9.22 6.49 -1.19
N ASP A 169 9.95 6.55 -2.30
CA ASP A 169 11.25 7.24 -2.34
C ASP A 169 11.08 8.77 -2.14
N GLU A 170 10.03 9.37 -2.70
CA GLU A 170 9.68 10.78 -2.43
C GLU A 170 9.37 11.02 -0.95
N LYS A 171 8.61 10.11 -0.31
CA LYS A 171 8.30 10.19 1.12
C LYS A 171 9.53 10.04 2.02
N VAL A 172 10.44 9.13 1.65
CA VAL A 172 11.73 8.97 2.33
C VAL A 172 12.53 10.26 2.21
N ALA A 173 12.66 10.82 1.00
CA ALA A 173 13.38 12.06 0.78
C ALA A 173 12.77 13.24 1.54
N GLU A 174 11.44 13.38 1.53
CA GLU A 174 10.69 14.39 2.29
C GLU A 174 11.03 14.32 3.78
N LEU A 175 10.96 13.14 4.40
CA LEU A 175 11.25 12.99 5.82
C LEU A 175 12.72 13.28 6.15
N GLU A 176 13.66 12.87 5.28
CA GLU A 176 15.08 13.17 5.47
C GLU A 176 15.40 14.67 5.41
N THR A 177 14.63 15.47 4.68
CA THR A 177 14.82 16.95 4.69
C THR A 177 14.55 17.59 6.05
N LEU A 178 13.83 16.89 6.94
CA LEU A 178 13.50 17.36 8.29
C LEU A 178 14.61 17.07 9.30
N ARG A 179 15.64 16.31 8.90
CA ARG A 179 16.78 16.03 9.76
C ARG A 179 17.51 17.33 10.10
N GLY A 180 17.67 17.58 11.39
CA GLY A 180 18.36 18.76 11.90
C GLY A 180 17.54 20.05 11.87
N ASP A 181 16.24 19.99 11.55
CA ASP A 181 15.33 21.12 11.76
C ASP A 181 15.05 21.37 13.26
N ASP A 182 14.35 22.45 13.58
CA ASP A 182 14.13 22.84 14.98
C ASP A 182 13.34 21.77 15.76
N ALA A 183 12.32 21.17 15.15
CA ALA A 183 11.53 20.12 15.80
C ALA A 183 12.37 18.84 16.02
N PHE A 184 13.25 18.49 15.09
CA PHE A 184 14.19 17.38 15.26
C PHE A 184 15.14 17.64 16.43
N ARG A 185 15.72 18.84 16.52
CA ARG A 185 16.63 19.22 17.61
C ARG A 185 15.92 19.19 18.96
N THR A 186 14.73 19.79 19.05
CA THR A 186 13.94 19.78 20.30
C THR A 186 13.55 18.36 20.70
N MET A 187 13.19 17.49 19.75
CA MET A 187 12.94 16.08 20.02
C MET A 187 14.17 15.39 20.64
N VAL A 188 15.36 15.58 20.04
CA VAL A 188 16.61 15.01 20.54
C VAL A 188 16.91 15.52 21.95
N GLU A 189 16.85 16.84 22.18
CA GLU A 189 17.09 17.44 23.50
C GLU A 189 16.16 16.85 24.58
N LYS A 190 14.87 16.67 24.29
CA LYS A 190 13.92 16.07 25.22
C LYS A 190 14.26 14.61 25.54
N LEU A 191 14.68 13.84 24.54
CA LEU A 191 15.11 12.46 24.72
C LEU A 191 16.41 12.39 25.54
N GLU A 192 17.39 13.23 25.22
CA GLU A 192 18.66 13.32 25.97
C GLU A 192 18.43 13.69 27.44
N LEU A 193 17.56 14.66 27.72
CA LEU A 193 17.18 15.03 29.10
C LEU A 193 16.54 13.85 29.85
N SER A 194 15.63 13.11 29.19
CA SER A 194 14.97 11.94 29.79
C SER A 194 15.93 10.78 30.04
N LEU A 195 16.84 10.51 29.11
CA LEU A 195 17.80 9.40 29.21
C LEU A 195 18.93 9.73 30.20
N SER A 196 19.41 10.97 30.22
CA SER A 196 20.50 11.41 31.11
C SER A 196 20.10 11.52 32.58
N GLY A 197 18.88 11.97 32.87
CA GLY A 197 18.37 12.05 34.24
C GLY A 197 18.32 10.69 34.93
N LYS A 198 18.16 9.60 34.16
CA LYS A 198 18.12 8.23 34.67
C LYS A 198 19.50 7.58 34.78
N ALA A 199 20.47 7.99 33.96
CA ALA A 199 21.86 7.55 34.09
C ALA A 199 22.54 8.04 35.40
N THR A 200 22.00 9.08 36.06
CA THR A 200 22.55 9.64 37.30
C THR A 200 21.93 9.11 38.59
N ASP A 201 20.86 8.31 38.51
CA ASP A 201 20.04 7.93 39.65
C ASP A 201 20.15 6.42 39.94
N GLU A 202 21.34 5.92 40.29
CA GLU A 202 21.46 4.77 41.19
C GLU A 202 22.85 4.70 41.87
N LYS A 203 22.86 5.03 43.17
CA LYS A 203 23.87 4.68 44.21
C LYS A 203 25.35 4.65 43.77
N ASN A 204 26.03 5.75 44.05
CA ASN A 204 27.50 5.91 44.06
C ASN A 204 28.21 5.79 42.70
N GLN A 205 28.39 6.92 42.00
CA GLN A 205 29.73 7.41 41.61
C GLN A 205 29.69 8.83 41.02
N LYS A 206 30.84 9.49 41.09
CA LYS A 206 31.10 10.94 41.00
C LYS A 206 30.75 11.59 39.65
N PRO A 207 30.60 12.93 39.60
CA PRO A 207 30.33 13.69 38.38
C PRO A 207 31.56 13.69 37.46
N ARG A 208 31.73 12.63 36.65
CA ARG A 208 32.70 12.63 35.53
C ARG A 208 32.05 13.06 34.20
N ALA A 209 30.73 12.95 34.07
CA ALA A 209 30.02 13.31 32.84
C ALA A 209 30.03 14.83 32.52
N ARG A 210 30.25 15.71 33.50
CA ARG A 210 30.25 17.19 33.30
C ARG A 210 31.57 17.77 32.77
N GLN A 211 32.59 16.96 32.51
CA GLN A 211 33.93 17.43 32.09
C GLN A 211 34.37 16.86 30.73
N MET A 212 33.43 16.53 29.85
CA MET A 212 33.76 16.13 28.48
C MET A 212 33.45 17.29 27.52
N PRO A 213 34.39 17.68 26.64
CA PRO A 213 34.24 18.84 25.76
C PRO A 213 33.20 18.64 24.63
N CYS A 214 32.63 17.44 24.52
CA CYS A 214 31.58 17.06 23.61
C CYS A 214 30.79 15.94 24.31
N PHE A 215 29.52 16.17 24.65
CA PHE A 215 28.67 15.22 25.37
C PHE A 215 27.37 15.06 24.59
N GLU A 216 27.36 14.10 23.67
CA GLU A 216 26.19 13.64 22.93
C GLU A 216 25.67 12.36 23.60
N ILE A 217 24.41 12.34 24.01
CA ILE A 217 23.82 11.20 24.72
C ILE A 217 23.08 10.31 23.75
N VAL A 218 22.41 10.89 22.76
CA VAL A 218 21.67 10.15 21.73
C VAL A 218 22.46 10.16 20.43
N TYR A 219 22.66 8.99 19.83
CA TYR A 219 23.29 8.89 18.52
C TYR A 219 22.37 9.46 17.43
N VAL A 220 22.89 10.44 16.68
CA VAL A 220 22.22 11.02 15.52
C VAL A 220 22.93 10.55 14.24
N PRO A 221 22.29 9.72 13.40
CA PRO A 221 22.87 9.29 12.15
C PRO A 221 23.23 10.48 11.23
N GLY A 222 24.47 10.50 10.73
CA GLY A 222 24.97 11.49 9.77
C GLY A 222 25.57 12.76 10.37
N GLU A 223 25.53 12.92 11.70
CA GLU A 223 26.28 13.97 12.41
C GLU A 223 27.64 13.44 12.89
N SER A 224 28.62 14.33 13.04
CA SER A 224 29.95 13.96 13.52
C SER A 224 29.86 13.59 15.00
N SER A 225 29.73 12.30 15.29
CA SER A 225 29.66 11.83 16.68
C SER A 225 30.91 12.24 17.45
N CYS A 226 30.75 12.75 18.67
CA CYS A 226 31.86 13.02 19.58
C CYS A 226 32.79 11.77 19.66
N SER A 227 34.11 11.96 19.69
CA SER A 227 35.08 10.85 19.82
C SER A 227 35.03 10.14 21.18
N SER A 228 34.05 10.47 22.02
CA SER A 228 33.78 9.83 23.30
C SER A 228 32.89 8.61 23.12
N SER A 229 33.32 7.49 23.66
CA SER A 229 32.84 6.12 23.40
C SER A 229 31.45 5.75 23.95
N CYS A 230 30.61 6.71 24.38
CA CYS A 230 29.40 6.40 25.15
C CYS A 230 28.19 7.20 24.68
N TYR A 231 27.21 6.49 24.12
CA TYR A 231 25.97 7.07 23.59
C TYR A 231 24.88 5.98 23.49
N TYR A 232 23.63 6.42 23.37
CA TYR A 232 22.47 5.58 23.12
C TYR A 232 22.25 5.40 21.62
N TYR A 233 22.24 4.15 21.16
CA TYR A 233 21.64 3.80 19.88
C TYR A 233 20.13 3.75 20.04
N SER A 234 19.41 4.15 19.00
CA SER A 234 17.95 4.05 18.98
C SER A 234 17.43 3.14 17.87
N SER A 235 16.27 2.55 18.13
CA SER A 235 15.46 1.82 17.17
C SER A 235 14.04 2.32 17.29
N THR A 236 13.42 2.68 16.17
CA THR A 236 12.04 3.17 16.13
C THR A 236 11.26 2.29 15.16
N ILE A 237 10.18 1.67 15.65
CA ILE A 237 9.25 0.91 14.81
C ILE A 237 7.91 1.67 14.73
N PRO A 238 7.59 2.31 13.59
CA PRO A 238 6.26 2.86 13.36
C PRO A 238 5.30 1.74 12.97
N ILE A 239 4.21 1.59 13.72
CA ILE A 239 3.17 0.58 13.47
C ILE A 239 1.88 1.30 13.11
N MET A 240 1.39 1.12 11.88
CA MET A 240 0.07 1.61 11.48
C MET A 240 -1.03 0.72 12.01
N THR A 241 -2.10 1.34 12.46
CA THR A 241 -3.36 0.67 12.76
C THR A 241 -4.49 1.39 12.05
N VAL A 242 -5.38 0.63 11.43
CA VAL A 242 -6.59 1.17 10.79
C VAL A 242 -7.73 1.13 11.79
N ASN A 243 -8.13 2.31 12.26
CA ASN A 243 -9.14 2.50 13.30
C ASN A 243 -10.57 2.47 12.74
N PHE A 244 -10.77 2.98 11.53
CA PHE A 244 -12.05 2.95 10.85
C PHE A 244 -11.88 2.89 9.33
N THR A 245 -12.92 2.43 8.66
CA THR A 245 -13.04 2.44 7.20
C THR A 245 -14.35 3.10 6.83
N ASN A 246 -14.28 4.13 5.99
CA ASN A 246 -15.42 4.80 5.42
C ASN A 246 -15.43 4.56 3.90
N VAL A 247 -16.32 3.69 3.43
CA VAL A 247 -16.50 3.46 2.00
C VAL A 247 -17.32 4.61 1.44
N VAL A 248 -16.63 5.56 0.81
CA VAL A 248 -17.24 6.74 0.19
C VAL A 248 -18.05 6.31 -1.03
N ARG A 249 -17.49 5.39 -1.82
CA ARG A 249 -18.18 4.70 -2.89
C ARG A 249 -17.65 3.28 -3.08
N SER A 250 -18.54 2.30 -2.99
CA SER A 250 -18.22 0.91 -3.39
C SER A 250 -18.00 0.83 -4.91
N PRO A 251 -17.23 -0.16 -5.39
CA PRO A 251 -17.01 -0.39 -6.82
C PRO A 251 -18.30 -0.33 -7.63
N LEU A 252 -18.32 0.51 -8.67
CA LEU A 252 -19.47 0.76 -9.54
C LEU A 252 -19.61 -0.31 -10.62
N LEU A 253 -18.49 -0.82 -11.12
CA LEU A 253 -18.47 -1.85 -12.14
C LEU A 253 -18.71 -3.21 -11.48
N THR A 254 -19.51 -4.04 -12.14
CA THR A 254 -19.68 -5.46 -11.79
C THR A 254 -18.99 -6.37 -12.80
N THR A 255 -18.56 -5.82 -13.93
CA THR A 255 -17.79 -6.50 -14.96
C THR A 255 -16.37 -6.74 -14.47
N LEU A 256 -15.82 -7.90 -14.82
CA LEU A 256 -14.40 -8.23 -14.66
C LEU A 256 -13.91 -8.73 -16.02
N TRP A 257 -13.98 -7.85 -17.01
CA TRP A 257 -13.66 -8.21 -18.39
C TRP A 257 -12.15 -8.32 -18.61
N ASP A 258 -11.80 -9.01 -19.67
CA ASP A 258 -10.44 -9.32 -20.08
C ASP A 258 -10.28 -8.95 -21.57
N GLN A 259 -9.09 -9.08 -22.12
CA GLN A 259 -8.81 -8.77 -23.52
C GLN A 259 -8.91 -9.98 -24.45
N GLY A 260 -8.97 -11.20 -23.91
CA GLY A 260 -9.14 -12.42 -24.69
C GLY A 260 -10.59 -12.69 -25.13
N PRO A 261 -10.90 -13.92 -25.54
CA PRO A 261 -12.26 -14.32 -25.88
C PRO A 261 -13.21 -14.18 -24.68
N PRO A 262 -14.48 -13.79 -24.89
CA PRO A 262 -15.11 -13.47 -26.17
C PRO A 262 -14.88 -12.03 -26.65
N TYR A 263 -14.25 -11.18 -25.85
CA TYR A 263 -14.15 -9.74 -26.07
C TYR A 263 -13.38 -9.38 -27.35
N ASN A 264 -12.40 -10.21 -27.75
CA ASN A 264 -11.64 -10.03 -28.98
C ASN A 264 -12.17 -10.79 -30.21
N ASN A 265 -13.37 -11.39 -30.16
CA ASN A 265 -13.88 -12.20 -31.28
C ASN A 265 -14.06 -11.38 -32.58
N GLY A 266 -14.23 -10.07 -32.48
CA GLY A 266 -14.33 -9.12 -33.58
C GLY A 266 -12.98 -8.71 -34.17
N GLN A 267 -11.88 -8.97 -33.46
CA GLN A 267 -10.55 -8.56 -33.90
C GLN A 267 -10.02 -9.42 -35.05
N PRO A 268 -9.15 -8.88 -35.94
CA PRO A 268 -8.53 -9.67 -37.00
C PRO A 268 -7.79 -10.89 -36.46
N ASN A 269 -7.74 -11.95 -37.26
CA ASN A 269 -6.90 -13.11 -36.96
C ASN A 269 -5.43 -12.74 -37.22
N GLY A 270 -4.65 -12.63 -36.15
CA GLY A 270 -3.22 -12.29 -36.18
C GLY A 270 -2.30 -13.50 -36.04
N ALA A 271 -2.86 -14.73 -36.05
CA ALA A 271 -2.16 -15.95 -35.64
C ALA A 271 -1.57 -15.87 -34.22
N CYS A 272 -2.22 -15.10 -33.33
CA CYS A 272 -1.81 -15.00 -31.93
C CYS A 272 -2.13 -16.28 -31.15
N ASN A 273 -1.57 -16.40 -29.95
CA ASN A 273 -2.06 -17.32 -28.92
C ASN A 273 -2.68 -16.47 -27.81
N THR A 274 -3.85 -15.89 -28.09
CA THR A 274 -4.51 -14.99 -27.14
C THR A 274 -5.39 -15.82 -26.23
N ASP A 275 -4.96 -15.95 -24.98
CA ASP A 275 -5.71 -16.58 -23.91
C ASP A 275 -6.53 -15.52 -23.16
N GLY A 276 -7.66 -15.94 -22.62
CA GLY A 276 -8.41 -15.16 -21.64
C GLY A 276 -9.23 -16.07 -20.74
N ASP A 277 -9.91 -15.47 -19.76
CA ASP A 277 -10.69 -16.20 -18.75
C ASP A 277 -11.72 -17.19 -19.31
N CYS A 278 -12.15 -16.98 -20.56
CA CYS A 278 -13.26 -17.70 -21.18
C CYS A 278 -12.87 -18.49 -22.44
N GLY A 279 -11.58 -18.66 -22.67
CA GLY A 279 -11.05 -19.50 -23.75
C GLY A 279 -9.85 -18.85 -24.43
N SER A 280 -9.45 -19.43 -25.55
CA SER A 280 -8.34 -18.92 -26.36
C SER A 280 -8.70 -18.88 -27.84
N ASN A 281 -8.08 -17.96 -28.58
CA ASN A 281 -8.22 -17.88 -30.03
C ASN A 281 -6.95 -17.31 -30.68
N SER A 282 -6.95 -17.23 -32.01
CA SER A 282 -5.83 -16.71 -32.79
C SER A 282 -5.94 -15.23 -33.18
N ARG A 283 -6.85 -14.51 -32.54
CA ARG A 283 -7.11 -13.09 -32.85
C ARG A 283 -6.23 -12.20 -31.99
N TYR A 284 -5.99 -10.99 -32.46
CA TYR A 284 -5.36 -9.96 -31.64
C TYR A 284 -6.18 -9.74 -30.36
N PRO A 285 -5.54 -9.38 -29.24
CA PRO A 285 -6.26 -8.96 -28.03
C PRO A 285 -7.21 -7.78 -28.32
N ALA A 286 -8.25 -7.63 -27.51
CA ALA A 286 -9.19 -6.52 -27.67
C ALA A 286 -8.56 -5.15 -27.41
N GLY A 287 -7.55 -5.09 -26.54
CA GLY A 287 -6.87 -3.85 -26.14
C GLY A 287 -7.38 -3.30 -24.81
N CYS A 288 -6.46 -2.78 -23.98
CA CYS A 288 -6.80 -2.24 -22.66
C CYS A 288 -7.76 -1.05 -22.72
N VAL A 289 -7.55 -0.13 -23.66
CA VAL A 289 -8.44 1.03 -23.90
C VAL A 289 -9.85 0.56 -24.25
N ALA A 290 -9.97 -0.34 -25.24
CA ALA A 290 -11.27 -0.85 -25.65
C ALA A 290 -12.01 -1.54 -24.50
N ILE A 291 -11.32 -2.33 -23.67
CA ILE A 291 -11.93 -3.01 -22.53
C ILE A 291 -12.29 -2.04 -21.40
N ALA A 292 -11.43 -1.08 -21.07
CA ALA A 292 -11.69 -0.09 -20.04
C ALA A 292 -12.96 0.72 -20.36
N GLU A 293 -13.02 1.29 -21.56
CA GLU A 293 -14.19 2.05 -22.00
C GLU A 293 -15.43 1.19 -22.16
N ALA A 294 -15.31 -0.01 -22.73
CA ALA A 294 -16.46 -0.90 -22.93
C ALA A 294 -17.11 -1.30 -21.60
N GLN A 295 -16.32 -1.49 -20.53
CA GLN A 295 -16.85 -1.74 -19.19
C GLN A 295 -17.62 -0.54 -18.63
N VAL A 296 -17.16 0.69 -18.89
CA VAL A 296 -17.90 1.91 -18.51
C VAL A 296 -19.20 2.04 -19.30
N VAL A 297 -19.17 1.80 -20.61
CA VAL A 297 -20.38 1.78 -21.47
C VAL A 297 -21.37 0.73 -20.95
N ALA A 298 -20.89 -0.48 -20.65
CA ALA A 298 -21.72 -1.56 -20.11
C ALA A 298 -22.35 -1.18 -18.77
N HIS A 299 -21.61 -0.52 -17.87
CA HIS A 299 -22.14 -0.03 -16.58
C HIS A 299 -23.35 0.90 -16.77
N PHE A 300 -23.29 1.83 -17.72
CA PHE A 300 -24.42 2.71 -17.99
C PHE A 300 -25.56 2.00 -18.70
N LYS A 301 -25.29 1.21 -19.74
CA LYS A 301 -26.32 0.45 -20.47
C LYS A 301 -27.08 -0.53 -19.57
N ALA A 302 -26.40 -1.17 -18.63
CA ALA A 302 -26.99 -2.10 -17.67
C ALA A 302 -28.07 -1.49 -16.76
N LYS A 303 -28.17 -0.15 -16.68
CA LYS A 303 -29.20 0.55 -15.89
C LYS A 303 -30.57 0.56 -16.58
N TYR A 304 -30.62 0.38 -17.90
CA TYR A 304 -31.87 0.51 -18.68
C TYR A 304 -32.06 -0.58 -19.74
N ASP A 305 -31.01 -1.31 -20.11
CA ASP A 305 -31.08 -2.43 -21.06
C ASP A 305 -30.94 -3.77 -20.32
N PRO A 306 -31.97 -4.65 -20.34
CA PRO A 306 -31.94 -5.94 -19.68
C PRO A 306 -30.82 -6.88 -20.14
N ILE A 307 -30.42 -6.82 -21.42
CA ILE A 307 -29.35 -7.67 -21.95
C ILE A 307 -28.02 -7.21 -21.36
N TRP A 308 -27.73 -5.90 -21.36
CA TRP A 308 -26.52 -5.37 -20.74
C TRP A 308 -26.50 -5.56 -19.21
N ASN A 309 -27.66 -5.50 -18.55
CA ASN A 309 -27.77 -5.86 -17.14
C ASN A 309 -27.36 -7.32 -16.89
N SER A 310 -27.78 -8.22 -17.78
CA SER A 310 -27.40 -9.63 -17.74
C SER A 310 -25.89 -9.82 -17.97
N ILE A 311 -25.34 -9.18 -19.02
CA ILE A 311 -23.93 -9.25 -19.38
C ILE A 311 -23.06 -8.76 -18.22
N ALA A 312 -23.38 -7.60 -17.63
CA ALA A 312 -22.60 -6.99 -16.57
C ALA A 312 -22.63 -7.81 -15.26
N GLY A 313 -23.68 -8.60 -15.03
CA GLY A 313 -23.83 -9.47 -13.85
C GLY A 313 -23.29 -10.89 -14.02
N LYS A 314 -22.74 -11.23 -15.19
CA LYS A 314 -22.31 -12.60 -15.53
C LYS A 314 -20.83 -12.65 -15.85
N ARG A 315 -20.24 -13.83 -15.62
CA ARG A 315 -18.94 -14.20 -16.16
C ARG A 315 -19.06 -14.61 -17.62
N CYS A 316 -17.99 -14.44 -18.40
CA CYS A 316 -18.03 -14.70 -19.84
C CYS A 316 -18.12 -16.19 -20.21
N ASP A 317 -17.90 -17.12 -19.29
CA ASP A 317 -18.03 -18.56 -19.52
C ASP A 317 -19.50 -18.96 -19.67
N VAL A 318 -20.41 -18.21 -19.05
CA VAL A 318 -21.86 -18.44 -19.11
C VAL A 318 -22.58 -17.54 -20.12
N TYR A 319 -21.86 -16.74 -20.92
CA TYR A 319 -22.48 -15.94 -21.97
C TYR A 319 -23.08 -16.84 -23.06
N ASN A 320 -24.31 -16.52 -23.47
CA ASN A 320 -24.90 -17.07 -24.69
C ASN A 320 -24.26 -16.42 -25.95
N GLN A 321 -24.64 -16.88 -27.14
CA GLN A 321 -24.03 -16.37 -28.38
C GLN A 321 -24.29 -14.88 -28.61
N GLU A 322 -25.52 -14.41 -28.36
CA GLU A 322 -25.90 -13.01 -28.52
C GLU A 322 -25.10 -12.10 -27.57
N GLU A 323 -24.94 -12.51 -26.31
CA GLU A 323 -24.13 -11.79 -25.32
C GLU A 323 -22.65 -11.72 -25.74
N ARG A 324 -22.08 -12.83 -26.26
CA ARG A 324 -20.71 -12.87 -26.79
C ARG A 324 -20.53 -11.93 -27.98
N ASP A 325 -21.50 -11.93 -28.89
CA ASP A 325 -21.47 -11.08 -30.08
C ASP A 325 -21.57 -9.60 -29.70
N LEU A 326 -22.42 -9.24 -28.72
CA LEU A 326 -22.57 -7.87 -28.24
C LEU A 326 -21.31 -7.32 -27.56
N VAL A 327 -20.69 -8.07 -26.64
CA VAL A 327 -19.46 -7.61 -25.97
C VAL A 327 -18.30 -7.53 -26.95
N SER A 328 -18.20 -8.49 -27.86
CA SER A 328 -17.19 -8.49 -28.91
C SER A 328 -17.38 -7.33 -29.89
N TRP A 329 -18.62 -7.03 -30.26
CA TRP A 329 -18.92 -5.92 -31.15
C TRP A 329 -18.58 -4.59 -30.50
N LEU A 330 -18.95 -4.39 -29.22
CA LEU A 330 -18.66 -3.14 -28.51
C LEU A 330 -17.16 -2.90 -28.38
N ALA A 331 -16.39 -3.90 -27.94
CA ALA A 331 -14.94 -3.79 -27.82
C ALA A 331 -14.29 -3.52 -29.19
N HIS A 332 -14.74 -4.19 -30.25
CA HIS A 332 -14.24 -3.93 -31.59
C HIS A 332 -14.63 -2.56 -32.13
N ALA A 333 -15.85 -2.06 -31.84
CA ALA A 333 -16.28 -0.73 -32.28
C ALA A 333 -15.41 0.36 -31.65
N ILE A 334 -15.17 0.29 -30.33
CA ILE A 334 -14.28 1.23 -29.63
C ILE A 334 -12.87 1.14 -30.21
N TYR A 335 -12.35 -0.07 -30.40
CA TYR A 335 -11.05 -0.29 -31.05
C TYR A 335 -10.96 0.40 -32.43
N ILE A 336 -12.02 0.36 -33.25
CA ILE A 336 -12.04 0.97 -34.59
C ILE A 336 -12.18 2.49 -34.53
N ASP A 337 -12.90 3.07 -33.55
CA ASP A 337 -12.96 4.53 -33.34
C ASP A 337 -11.56 5.11 -33.14
N TYR A 338 -10.70 4.31 -32.51
CA TYR A 338 -9.30 4.56 -32.22
C TYR A 338 -8.34 4.21 -33.39
N GLY A 339 -8.78 3.39 -34.35
CA GLY A 339 -8.19 3.31 -35.70
C GLY A 339 -6.71 2.95 -35.80
N ILE A 340 -5.94 3.78 -36.53
CA ILE A 340 -4.52 3.56 -36.90
C ILE A 340 -3.54 3.67 -35.71
N PHE A 341 -4.04 4.05 -34.54
CA PHE A 341 -3.22 4.31 -33.36
C PHE A 341 -3.10 3.11 -32.42
N VAL A 342 -3.80 2.00 -32.72
CA VAL A 342 -3.70 0.77 -31.95
C VAL A 342 -2.75 -0.20 -32.62
N ASP A 343 -1.61 -0.46 -31.98
CA ASP A 343 -0.63 -1.42 -32.48
C ASP A 343 -1.17 -2.86 -32.43
N ARG A 344 -1.25 -3.49 -33.60
CA ARG A 344 -1.74 -4.87 -33.76
C ARG A 344 -0.61 -5.86 -33.56
N GLU A 345 -0.26 -6.07 -32.31
CA GLU A 345 0.72 -7.08 -31.93
C GLU A 345 0.08 -8.19 -31.10
N CYS A 346 0.73 -9.36 -31.07
CA CYS A 346 0.33 -10.43 -30.16
C CYS A 346 1.03 -10.23 -28.82
N GLY A 347 0.32 -10.43 -27.71
CA GLY A 347 0.89 -10.39 -26.35
C GLY A 347 0.07 -9.55 -25.38
N GLU A 348 0.46 -9.58 -24.10
CA GLU A 348 -0.26 -8.93 -23.01
C GLU A 348 -0.17 -7.39 -23.04
N VAL A 349 0.86 -6.83 -23.65
CA VAL A 349 1.04 -5.37 -23.80
C VAL A 349 0.57 -4.84 -25.15
N ALA A 350 0.10 -5.72 -26.02
CA ALA A 350 -0.14 -5.45 -27.43
C ALA A 350 -1.63 -5.32 -27.74
N ALA A 351 -1.98 -4.44 -28.68
CA ALA A 351 -3.30 -3.82 -28.86
C ALA A 351 -3.64 -2.72 -27.83
N GLY A 352 -2.63 -2.13 -27.18
CA GLY A 352 -2.76 -0.91 -26.39
C GLY A 352 -2.31 0.33 -27.17
N PHE A 353 -2.58 1.51 -26.60
CA PHE A 353 -2.01 2.78 -27.05
C PHE A 353 -0.70 3.08 -26.33
N GLU A 354 0.26 3.72 -27.00
CA GLU A 354 1.28 4.46 -26.25
C GLU A 354 0.66 5.74 -25.68
N ALA A 355 0.83 6.00 -24.39
CA ALA A 355 0.32 7.22 -23.73
C ALA A 355 0.79 8.55 -24.39
N GLY A 356 1.85 8.51 -25.22
CA GLY A 356 2.29 9.65 -26.03
C GLY A 356 1.42 9.92 -27.27
N ASP A 357 0.75 8.90 -27.81
CA ASP A 357 -0.10 9.01 -28.99
C ASP A 357 -1.49 9.56 -28.63
N ILE A 358 -1.97 9.29 -27.41
CA ILE A 358 -3.22 9.85 -26.87
C ILE A 358 -3.11 11.36 -26.64
N HIS A 359 -1.91 11.88 -26.33
CA HIS A 359 -1.69 13.33 -26.21
C HIS A 359 -1.79 14.11 -27.51
N PHE A 360 -1.54 13.47 -28.66
CA PHE A 360 -1.37 14.19 -29.91
C PHE A 360 -2.54 14.09 -30.87
N THR A 361 -3.49 13.14 -30.72
CA THR A 361 -4.50 12.93 -31.78
C THR A 361 -5.94 12.59 -31.39
N ASP A 362 -6.29 12.33 -30.12
CA ASP A 362 -7.71 12.25 -29.73
C ASP A 362 -8.00 12.85 -28.33
N PRO A 363 -8.52 14.11 -28.26
CA PRO A 363 -8.89 14.74 -26.99
C PRO A 363 -10.19 14.21 -26.37
N ARG A 364 -10.91 13.29 -27.04
CA ARG A 364 -12.34 13.04 -26.82
C ARG A 364 -12.70 12.03 -25.74
N GLY A 365 -11.70 11.35 -25.16
CA GLY A 365 -11.95 10.27 -24.18
C GLY A 365 -12.98 9.27 -24.74
N ILE A 366 -14.02 8.96 -23.97
CA ILE A 366 -15.10 8.09 -24.43
C ILE A 366 -15.98 8.78 -25.49
N SER A 367 -16.12 8.13 -26.65
CA SER A 367 -16.91 8.62 -27.77
C SER A 367 -18.42 8.75 -27.47
N PRO A 368 -19.07 9.88 -27.84
CA PRO A 368 -20.52 10.05 -27.69
C PRO A 368 -21.39 9.09 -28.50
N SER A 369 -20.81 8.40 -29.50
CA SER A 369 -21.49 7.38 -30.30
C SER A 369 -22.05 6.24 -29.44
N TYR A 370 -21.48 6.03 -28.24
CA TYR A 370 -21.90 5.01 -27.28
C TYR A 370 -23.00 5.47 -26.30
N GLY A 371 -23.53 6.68 -26.48
CA GLY A 371 -24.60 7.25 -25.66
C GLY A 371 -24.10 7.89 -24.36
N LEU A 372 -22.84 8.34 -24.34
CA LEU A 372 -22.18 8.98 -23.20
C LEU A 372 -21.72 10.40 -23.56
N VAL A 373 -21.65 11.28 -22.57
CA VAL A 373 -21.08 12.62 -22.74
C VAL A 373 -19.60 12.50 -23.07
N GLU A 374 -19.15 13.27 -24.05
CA GLU A 374 -17.74 13.34 -24.45
C GLU A 374 -16.87 13.69 -23.23
N GLY A 375 -15.84 12.88 -23.01
CA GLY A 375 -14.97 13.02 -21.86
C GLY A 375 -13.68 13.74 -22.22
N GLU A 376 -13.27 14.73 -21.44
CA GLU A 376 -11.96 15.37 -21.67
C GLU A 376 -10.89 14.74 -20.78
N TRP A 377 -9.73 14.43 -21.37
CA TRP A 377 -8.54 14.03 -20.61
C TRP A 377 -8.01 15.17 -19.75
N ARG A 378 -7.76 14.88 -18.48
CA ARG A 378 -7.21 15.85 -17.52
C ARG A 378 -6.10 15.22 -16.69
N GLY A 379 -5.20 16.04 -16.17
CA GLY A 379 -4.22 15.56 -15.19
C GLY A 379 -4.90 15.03 -13.94
N TRP A 380 -4.26 14.09 -13.26
CA TRP A 380 -4.76 13.49 -12.04
C TRP A 380 -5.29 14.52 -11.03
N ASN A 381 -6.54 14.33 -10.58
CA ASN A 381 -7.15 15.15 -9.54
C ASN A 381 -8.04 14.30 -8.63
N THR A 382 -7.65 14.20 -7.35
CA THR A 382 -8.37 13.40 -6.35
C THR A 382 -9.79 13.91 -6.07
N GLY A 383 -10.00 15.23 -6.12
CA GLY A 383 -11.33 15.83 -5.97
C GLY A 383 -12.25 15.43 -7.11
N ASP A 384 -11.76 15.50 -8.35
CA ASP A 384 -12.53 15.13 -9.54
C ASP A 384 -12.90 13.64 -9.52
N ILE A 385 -11.94 12.77 -9.20
CA ILE A 385 -12.18 11.33 -9.05
C ILE A 385 -13.27 11.08 -8.01
N ARG A 386 -13.11 11.66 -6.81
CA ARG A 386 -14.07 11.46 -5.72
C ARG A 386 -15.47 11.94 -6.11
N ASN A 387 -15.57 13.13 -6.70
CA ASN A 387 -16.85 13.72 -7.10
C ASN A 387 -17.52 12.91 -8.22
N SER A 388 -16.75 12.43 -9.19
CA SER A 388 -17.23 11.54 -10.25
C SER A 388 -17.86 10.26 -9.67
N LEU A 389 -17.12 9.58 -8.79
CA LEU A 389 -17.56 8.33 -8.17
C LEU A 389 -18.80 8.51 -7.28
N VAL A 390 -18.86 9.58 -6.48
CA VAL A 390 -20.03 9.89 -5.65
C VAL A 390 -21.29 10.09 -6.51
N ASN A 391 -21.13 10.68 -7.70
CA ASN A 391 -22.22 10.84 -8.67
C ASN A 391 -22.52 9.57 -9.49
N GLY A 392 -21.91 8.43 -9.15
CA GLY A 392 -22.13 7.16 -9.85
C GLY A 392 -21.49 7.09 -11.23
N SER A 393 -20.43 7.88 -11.45
CA SER A 393 -19.67 7.93 -12.69
C SER A 393 -18.27 7.32 -12.49
N PRO A 394 -17.99 6.14 -13.08
CA PRO A 394 -16.64 5.59 -13.12
C PRO A 394 -15.67 6.54 -13.81
N VAL A 395 -14.38 6.40 -13.50
CA VAL A 395 -13.32 7.23 -14.04
C VAL A 395 -12.39 6.37 -14.87
N VAL A 396 -12.21 6.71 -16.14
CA VAL A 396 -11.16 6.08 -16.96
C VAL A 396 -9.84 6.73 -16.60
N ILE A 397 -8.79 5.91 -16.44
CA ILE A 397 -7.44 6.35 -16.13
C ILE A 397 -6.47 5.66 -17.06
N GLN A 398 -5.49 6.41 -17.55
CA GLN A 398 -4.33 5.87 -18.22
C GLN A 398 -3.04 6.26 -17.49
N GLY A 399 -2.02 5.44 -17.63
CA GLY A 399 -0.68 5.70 -17.11
C GLY A 399 0.40 4.99 -17.91
N LYS A 400 1.63 5.47 -17.82
CA LYS A 400 2.80 4.86 -18.48
C LYS A 400 3.67 4.15 -17.47
N LYS A 401 4.32 3.07 -17.91
CA LYS A 401 5.32 2.39 -17.11
C LYS A 401 6.63 3.18 -17.13
N HIS A 402 7.14 3.52 -15.93
CA HIS A 402 8.39 4.27 -15.78
C HIS A 402 9.60 3.36 -15.49
N LEU A 403 9.39 2.15 -14.98
CA LEU A 403 10.45 1.24 -14.57
C LEU A 403 10.48 -0.04 -15.40
N CYS A 404 11.61 -0.30 -16.05
CA CYS A 404 11.76 -1.46 -16.92
C CYS A 404 12.09 -2.76 -16.17
N CYS A 405 12.84 -2.65 -15.07
CA CYS A 405 13.37 -3.76 -14.30
C CYS A 405 13.45 -3.37 -12.82
N PHE A 406 12.59 -3.94 -11.98
CA PHE A 406 12.64 -3.67 -10.53
C PHE A 406 12.45 -4.92 -9.67
N ILE A 407 11.59 -5.87 -10.06
CA ILE A 407 11.61 -7.26 -9.54
C ILE A 407 11.89 -8.22 -10.69
N TRP A 408 11.22 -7.99 -11.81
CA TRP A 408 11.37 -8.70 -13.06
C TRP A 408 11.59 -7.68 -14.18
N CYS A 409 12.26 -8.10 -15.25
CA CYS A 409 12.50 -7.25 -16.41
C CYS A 409 11.37 -7.45 -17.43
N TRP A 410 10.39 -6.56 -17.36
CA TRP A 410 9.14 -6.63 -18.13
C TRP A 410 9.16 -5.73 -19.38
N GLY A 411 10.34 -5.31 -19.85
CA GLY A 411 10.48 -4.33 -20.93
C GLY A 411 10.26 -2.87 -20.48
N CYS A 412 10.84 -1.94 -21.24
CA CYS A 412 10.68 -0.50 -21.07
C CYS A 412 9.56 0.03 -21.97
N GLY A 413 8.85 1.08 -21.55
CA GLY A 413 7.76 1.65 -22.34
C GLY A 413 6.46 0.86 -22.20
N GLY A 414 5.40 1.34 -22.85
CA GLY A 414 4.04 0.83 -22.72
C GLY A 414 3.14 1.65 -21.78
N GLY A 415 1.94 1.95 -22.28
CA GLY A 415 0.84 2.52 -21.50
C GLY A 415 -0.13 1.42 -21.04
N HIS A 416 -0.94 1.74 -20.05
CA HIS A 416 -2.12 0.95 -19.72
C HIS A 416 -3.28 1.90 -19.47
N GLU A 417 -4.49 1.47 -19.84
CA GLU A 417 -5.73 2.15 -19.51
C GLU A 417 -6.65 1.20 -18.75
N TRP A 418 -7.28 1.72 -17.70
CA TRP A 418 -8.14 0.97 -16.80
C TRP A 418 -9.17 1.88 -16.14
N VAL A 419 -10.00 1.34 -15.26
CA VAL A 419 -11.10 2.09 -14.63
C VAL A 419 -10.90 2.18 -13.12
N ILE A 420 -11.05 3.40 -12.58
CA ILE A 420 -11.29 3.63 -11.16
C ILE A 420 -12.80 3.72 -10.96
N ASP A 421 -13.35 2.88 -10.09
CA ASP A 421 -14.79 2.78 -9.90
C ASP A 421 -15.22 2.68 -8.43
N GLY A 422 -14.28 2.79 -7.49
CA GLY A 422 -14.56 2.85 -6.06
C GLY A 422 -13.54 3.70 -5.30
N ILE A 423 -13.97 4.27 -4.17
CA ILE A 423 -13.10 5.07 -3.29
C ILE A 423 -13.48 4.86 -1.82
N ARG A 424 -12.46 4.72 -0.96
CA ARG A 424 -12.63 4.60 0.50
C ARG A 424 -11.59 5.41 1.26
N ASP A 425 -11.97 5.83 2.44
CA ASP A 425 -11.11 6.50 3.40
C ASP A 425 -10.81 5.58 4.58
N LEU A 426 -9.53 5.49 4.95
CA LEU A 426 -9.07 4.79 6.14
C LEU A 426 -8.66 5.82 7.19
N GLY A 427 -9.19 5.68 8.41
CA GLY A 427 -8.66 6.38 9.57
C GLY A 427 -7.44 5.65 10.10
N VAL A 428 -6.25 6.18 9.86
CA VAL A 428 -4.98 5.55 10.25
C VAL A 428 -4.42 6.25 11.47
N ARG A 429 -3.85 5.47 12.38
CA ARG A 429 -3.02 5.96 13.48
C ARG A 429 -1.68 5.24 13.43
N THR A 430 -0.60 5.99 13.63
CA THR A 430 0.75 5.43 13.75
C THR A 430 1.15 5.41 15.21
N THR A 431 1.55 4.23 15.69
CA THR A 431 2.19 4.07 17.01
C THR A 431 3.69 3.95 16.79
N TYR A 432 4.48 4.87 17.34
CA TYR A 432 5.94 4.80 17.31
C TYR A 432 6.43 4.11 18.57
N GLN A 433 7.02 2.93 18.40
CA GLN A 433 7.74 2.24 19.47
C GLN A 433 9.21 2.62 19.38
N PHE A 434 9.63 3.55 20.23
CA PHE A 434 11.01 3.98 20.35
C PHE A 434 11.71 3.14 21.41
N SER A 435 12.92 2.69 21.11
CA SER A 435 13.80 1.96 22.02
C SER A 435 15.19 2.56 21.99
N ALA A 436 15.77 2.82 23.17
CA ALA A 436 17.15 3.26 23.31
C ALA A 436 17.98 2.22 24.05
N TYR A 437 19.19 1.95 23.56
CA TYR A 437 20.12 0.98 24.11
C TYR A 437 21.48 1.64 24.31
N TYR A 438 22.03 1.50 25.52
CA TYR A 438 23.31 2.08 25.88
C TYR A 438 24.48 1.20 25.40
N VAL A 439 25.52 1.81 24.81
CA VAL A 439 26.75 1.13 24.38
C VAL A 439 27.98 1.95 24.78
N GLY A 440 28.97 1.33 25.45
CA GLY A 440 30.28 1.93 25.68
C GLY A 440 31.27 1.04 26.44
N ASP A 441 32.50 0.91 25.92
CA ASP A 441 33.57 0.07 26.49
C ASP A 441 34.26 0.69 27.73
N ASP A 442 34.20 2.02 27.90
CA ASP A 442 34.96 2.78 28.92
C ASP A 442 34.10 3.49 29.99
N CYS A 443 32.78 3.32 29.98
CA CYS A 443 31.87 4.13 30.82
C CYS A 443 31.32 3.45 32.09
N GLY A 444 31.91 2.34 32.53
CA GLY A 444 31.54 1.69 33.79
C GLY A 444 30.45 0.63 33.63
N ASP A 445 30.80 -0.59 34.07
CA ASP A 445 30.05 -1.85 34.09
C ASP A 445 29.27 -2.27 32.81
N PRO A 446 29.85 -3.18 32.00
CA PRO A 446 29.20 -3.85 30.87
C PRO A 446 27.92 -4.63 31.21
N GLN A 447 27.57 -4.80 32.49
CA GLN A 447 26.34 -5.50 32.92
C GLN A 447 25.09 -4.60 32.97
N LEU A 448 25.21 -3.28 32.81
CA LEU A 448 24.07 -2.37 32.76
C LEU A 448 23.66 -2.11 31.31
N ASN A 449 23.05 -3.10 30.67
CA ASN A 449 22.29 -2.89 29.42
C ASN A 449 21.06 -2.03 29.74
N TYR A 450 21.24 -0.71 29.80
CA TYR A 450 20.14 0.21 30.01
C TYR A 450 19.25 0.21 28.77
N TYR A 451 18.02 -0.31 28.97
CA TYR A 451 17.01 -0.41 27.94
C TYR A 451 15.83 0.48 28.31
N GLU A 452 15.59 1.50 27.50
CA GLU A 452 14.42 2.35 27.63
C GLU A 452 13.52 2.17 26.42
N SER A 453 12.22 2.11 26.67
CA SER A 453 11.24 2.08 25.61
C SER A 453 10.13 3.08 25.87
N TYR A 454 9.78 3.84 24.83
CA TYR A 454 8.71 4.82 24.83
C TYR A 454 7.72 4.47 23.72
N THR A 455 6.43 4.70 24.00
CA THR A 455 5.37 4.48 23.04
C THR A 455 4.61 5.77 22.79
N TYR A 456 4.62 6.20 21.54
CA TYR A 456 4.01 7.44 21.10
C TYR A 456 2.89 7.16 20.11
N GLN A 457 1.82 7.94 20.15
CA GLN A 457 0.69 7.78 19.22
C GLN A 457 0.46 9.07 18.43
N SER A 458 0.42 8.94 17.11
CA SER A 458 0.02 10.04 16.26
C SER A 458 -1.46 10.37 16.45
N ASN A 459 -1.85 11.57 16.01
CA ASN A 459 -3.25 11.84 15.69
C ASN A 459 -3.74 10.90 14.59
N ASN A 460 -5.06 10.71 14.53
CA ASN A 460 -5.66 10.01 13.41
C ASN A 460 -5.48 10.85 12.13
N THR A 461 -4.96 10.23 11.08
CA THR A 461 -4.89 10.80 9.73
C THR A 461 -5.80 10.01 8.79
N THR A 462 -6.08 10.57 7.63
CA THR A 462 -6.89 9.90 6.60
C THR A 462 -5.98 9.43 5.47
N ALA A 463 -5.99 8.13 5.19
CA ALA A 463 -5.41 7.55 3.99
C ALA A 463 -6.53 7.21 3.01
N THR A 464 -6.45 7.72 1.78
CA THR A 464 -7.46 7.43 0.74
C THR A 464 -6.99 6.27 -0.14
N GLN A 465 -7.89 5.34 -0.41
CA GLN A 465 -7.67 4.23 -1.33
C GLN A 465 -8.75 4.19 -2.41
N ILE A 466 -8.37 3.70 -3.58
CA ILE A 466 -9.24 3.54 -4.74
C ILE A 466 -9.30 2.07 -5.15
N HIS A 467 -10.46 1.68 -5.68
CA HIS A 467 -10.63 0.40 -6.35
C HIS A 467 -10.28 0.56 -7.82
N GLN A 468 -9.63 -0.45 -8.39
CA GLN A 468 -9.13 -0.47 -9.76
C GLN A 468 -9.73 -1.68 -10.47
N ASN A 469 -10.34 -1.46 -11.64
CA ASN A 469 -10.67 -2.52 -12.56
C ASN A 469 -9.70 -2.48 -13.72
N TRP A 470 -8.77 -3.43 -13.74
CA TRP A 470 -7.63 -3.44 -14.65
C TRP A 470 -7.95 -3.88 -16.08
N GLY A 471 -9.14 -4.41 -16.34
CA GLY A 471 -9.50 -4.98 -17.65
C GLY A 471 -8.74 -6.27 -17.98
N TRP A 472 -8.47 -7.08 -16.96
CA TRP A 472 -7.61 -8.27 -17.04
C TRP A 472 -8.23 -9.49 -16.36
N GLY A 473 -9.56 -9.57 -16.33
CA GLY A 473 -10.27 -10.71 -15.77
C GLY A 473 -10.39 -10.76 -14.24
N ILE A 474 -10.79 -11.93 -13.74
CA ILE A 474 -11.32 -12.10 -12.37
C ILE A 474 -10.26 -12.17 -11.25
N ASN A 475 -9.02 -12.56 -11.56
CA ASN A 475 -7.97 -12.86 -10.57
C ASN A 475 -6.81 -11.85 -10.58
N THR A 476 -7.05 -10.66 -11.10
CA THR A 476 -6.01 -9.65 -11.34
C THR A 476 -6.09 -8.47 -10.38
N GLY A 477 -6.79 -8.63 -9.26
CA GLY A 477 -6.89 -7.59 -8.24
C GLY A 477 -7.94 -6.52 -8.55
N SER A 478 -9.00 -6.90 -9.26
CA SER A 478 -10.17 -6.06 -9.59
C SER A 478 -11.44 -6.46 -8.82
N GLN A 479 -11.32 -7.33 -7.82
CA GLN A 479 -12.46 -7.78 -7.01
C GLN A 479 -12.95 -6.68 -6.07
N PRO A 480 -14.22 -6.69 -5.63
CA PRO A 480 -14.80 -5.60 -4.84
C PRO A 480 -14.10 -5.26 -3.51
N ASN A 481 -13.25 -6.15 -3.00
CA ASN A 481 -12.46 -5.94 -1.78
C ASN A 481 -10.99 -5.61 -2.05
N ASP A 482 -10.64 -5.27 -3.29
CA ASP A 482 -9.28 -4.93 -3.71
C ASP A 482 -9.12 -3.41 -3.73
N TRP A 483 -8.11 -2.92 -3.03
CA TRP A 483 -7.95 -1.50 -2.79
C TRP A 483 -6.49 -1.10 -2.81
N TYR A 484 -6.23 0.03 -3.47
CA TYR A 484 -4.90 0.53 -3.77
C TYR A 484 -4.76 1.97 -3.26
N ALA A 485 -3.59 2.32 -2.73
CA ALA A 485 -3.29 3.65 -2.25
C ALA A 485 -3.42 4.68 -3.40
N GLN A 486 -4.20 5.72 -3.16
CA GLN A 486 -4.54 6.68 -4.19
C GLN A 486 -3.36 7.62 -4.52
N ASN A 487 -2.66 8.08 -3.50
CA ASN A 487 -1.54 9.00 -3.59
C ASN A 487 -0.36 8.45 -4.41
N VAL A 488 -0.28 7.14 -4.60
CA VAL A 488 0.67 6.52 -5.54
C VAL A 488 0.55 7.13 -6.94
N PHE A 489 -0.60 7.63 -7.37
CA PHE A 489 -0.77 8.28 -8.67
C PHE A 489 -0.60 9.80 -8.66
N GLN A 490 -0.42 10.42 -7.48
CA GLN A 490 -0.17 11.85 -7.33
C GLN A 490 1.33 12.14 -7.48
N SER A 491 1.73 13.00 -8.42
CA SER A 491 3.09 13.54 -8.45
C SER A 491 3.20 14.81 -7.59
N SER A 492 4.19 14.87 -6.72
CA SER A 492 4.52 16.08 -5.95
C SER A 492 5.30 17.13 -6.77
N TYR A 493 5.82 16.77 -7.94
CA TYR A 493 6.62 17.64 -8.81
C TYR A 493 5.76 18.48 -9.76
N GLN A 494 5.91 19.80 -9.72
CA GLN A 494 5.39 20.69 -10.76
C GLN A 494 6.20 20.51 -12.05
N VAL A 495 5.51 20.32 -13.17
CA VAL A 495 6.08 20.23 -14.51
C VAL A 495 6.75 21.56 -14.87
N LEU A 496 8.04 21.68 -14.56
CA LEU A 496 8.90 22.75 -15.08
C LEU A 496 9.71 22.20 -16.25
N GLY A 497 9.12 22.24 -17.44
CA GLY A 497 9.81 21.90 -18.68
C GLY A 497 9.77 20.42 -19.04
N TRP A 498 10.27 20.14 -20.24
CA TRP A 498 10.15 18.89 -21.01
C TRP A 498 10.97 17.73 -20.42
N ASP A 499 11.07 17.63 -19.10
CA ASP A 499 11.87 16.62 -18.42
C ASP A 499 11.02 15.38 -18.10
N ASN A 500 11.32 14.28 -18.79
CA ASN A 500 10.56 13.03 -18.80
C ASN A 500 10.73 12.17 -17.52
N ASN A 501 11.30 12.71 -16.45
CA ASN A 501 11.97 11.87 -15.46
C ASN A 501 11.21 11.54 -14.17
N TYR A 502 10.10 12.21 -13.82
CA TYR A 502 9.33 11.86 -12.61
C TYR A 502 7.83 12.15 -12.70
N ASN A 503 7.25 12.12 -13.90
CA ASN A 503 5.82 12.35 -14.00
C ASN A 503 5.09 11.05 -13.66
N HIS A 504 4.42 10.98 -12.51
CA HIS A 504 3.26 10.08 -12.30
C HIS A 504 2.11 10.54 -13.22
N ALA A 505 2.38 10.80 -14.50
CA ALA A 505 1.45 11.40 -15.45
C ALA A 505 0.37 10.38 -15.76
N ASN A 506 -0.57 10.31 -14.83
CA ASN A 506 -1.81 9.61 -14.98
C ASN A 506 -2.82 10.65 -15.41
N TYR A 507 -3.44 10.38 -16.55
CA TYR A 507 -4.53 11.18 -17.06
C TYR A 507 -5.82 10.47 -16.73
N ILE A 508 -6.85 11.25 -16.47
CA ILE A 508 -8.17 10.75 -16.14
C ILE A 508 -9.21 11.37 -17.06
N VAL A 509 -10.25 10.59 -17.33
CA VAL A 509 -11.54 11.07 -17.82
C VAL A 509 -12.55 10.83 -16.71
N ALA A 510 -13.02 11.91 -16.10
CA ALA A 510 -13.99 11.89 -15.01
C ALA A 510 -15.33 12.49 -15.47
N TYR A 511 -16.39 12.31 -14.67
CA TYR A 511 -17.73 12.84 -14.93
C TYR A 511 -18.40 12.29 -16.20
N ILE A 512 -18.02 11.08 -16.62
CA ILE A 512 -18.67 10.34 -17.70
C ILE A 512 -20.12 10.08 -17.31
N THR A 513 -21.07 10.53 -18.12
CA THR A 513 -22.51 10.38 -17.87
C THR A 513 -23.24 10.00 -19.15
N PRO A 514 -24.47 9.44 -19.08
CA PRO A 514 -25.30 9.24 -20.26
C PRO A 514 -25.65 10.58 -20.95
N ASN A 515 -25.72 10.57 -22.28
CA ASN A 515 -26.18 11.70 -23.10
C ASN A 515 -27.69 11.98 -22.95
#